data_AF-A0A5R9QK47-F1
#
_entry.id   AF-A0A5R9QK47-F1
#
_cell.length_a   1.000
_cell.length_b   1.000
_cell.length_c   1.000
_cell.angle_alpha   90.00
_cell.angle_beta   90.00
_cell.angle_gamma   90.00
#
_symmetry.space_group_name_H-M   'P 1'
#
loop_
_entity.id
_entity.type
_entity.pdbx_description
1 polymer ?
#
loop_
_entity_poly.entity_id
_entity_poly.type
_entity_poly.pdbx_seq_one_letter_code
_entity_poly.pdbx_strand_id
1 'polypeptide(L)'
;MFLFPSRVRISAHISTRQYARIVKTWITTIGLDPTLYGTHTLRRTKASLIYRRTKNLRAVQLLLGHTKLESTVRYLGIEVDDALAMAEQTEV
;
A
#
# COMPACT_ATOMS: atom_id res chain seq x y z
N MET A 1 -10.82 23.04 9.71
CA MET A 1 -10.55 23.10 8.25
C MET A 1 -10.02 21.73 7.82
N PHE A 2 -10.50 21.17 6.71
CA PHE A 2 -10.00 19.89 6.17
C PHE A 2 -8.95 20.15 5.09
N LEU A 3 -7.87 19.34 5.06
CA LEU A 3 -6.84 19.42 4.02
C LEU A 3 -7.41 19.16 2.61
N PHE A 4 -8.35 18.23 2.51
CA PHE A 4 -9.07 17.91 1.28
C PHE A 4 -10.59 18.16 1.46
N PRO A 5 -11.09 19.36 1.15
CA PRO A 5 -12.49 19.71 1.34
C PRO A 5 -13.39 19.06 0.29
N SER A 6 -14.64 18.81 0.67
CA SER A 6 -15.71 18.38 -0.24
C SER A 6 -16.11 19.52 -1.17
N ARG A 7 -16.43 19.18 -2.42
CA ARG A 7 -16.97 20.12 -3.42
C ARG A 7 -18.49 20.32 -3.30
N VAL A 8 -19.16 19.49 -2.50
CA VAL A 8 -20.64 19.47 -2.39
C VAL A 8 -21.13 20.05 -1.07
N ARG A 9 -20.42 19.75 0.03
CA ARG A 9 -20.81 20.22 1.38
C ARG A 9 -19.72 21.11 1.94
N ILE A 10 -20.10 22.35 2.25
CA ILE A 10 -19.26 23.30 2.97
C ILE A 10 -18.88 22.67 4.31
N SER A 11 -17.62 22.83 4.72
CA SER A 11 -17.07 22.29 5.97
C SER A 11 -17.10 20.77 6.11
N ALA A 12 -17.10 20.00 5.00
CA ALA A 12 -16.91 18.55 5.01
C ALA A 12 -15.62 18.14 4.29
N HIS A 13 -15.04 16.99 4.66
CA HIS A 13 -13.94 16.38 3.90
C HIS A 13 -14.44 15.62 2.67
N ILE A 14 -13.53 15.34 1.73
CA ILE A 14 -13.80 14.45 0.59
C ILE A 14 -14.28 13.06 1.08
N SER A 15 -15.28 12.49 0.40
CA SER A 15 -15.75 11.14 0.73
C SER A 15 -14.76 10.08 0.21
N THR A 16 -14.76 8.91 0.85
CA THR A 16 -13.99 7.74 0.38
C THR A 16 -14.30 7.36 -1.06
N ARG A 17 -15.58 7.46 -1.46
CA ARG A 17 -16.03 7.24 -2.84
C ARG A 17 -15.41 8.24 -3.81
N GLN A 18 -15.37 9.52 -3.44
CA GLN A 18 -14.78 10.54 -4.31
C GLN A 18 -13.27 10.38 -4.42
N TYR A 19 -12.58 10.03 -3.33
CA TYR A 19 -11.17 9.69 -3.37
C TYR A 19 -10.89 8.50 -4.30
N ALA A 20 -11.70 7.43 -4.21
CA ALA A 20 -11.58 6.28 -5.11
C ALA A 20 -11.82 6.66 -6.59
N ARG A 21 -12.76 7.57 -6.89
CA ARG A 21 -12.98 8.06 -8.26
C ARG A 21 -11.80 8.83 -8.82
N ILE A 22 -11.18 9.69 -8.00
CA ILE A 22 -10.00 10.45 -8.40
C ILE A 22 -8.87 9.48 -8.79
N VAL A 23 -8.59 8.52 -7.91
CA VAL A 23 -7.57 7.49 -8.15
C VAL A 23 -7.90 6.66 -9.39
N LYS A 24 -9.15 6.21 -9.53
CA LYS A 24 -9.61 5.48 -10.74
C LYS A 24 -9.36 6.28 -12.01
N THR A 25 -9.66 7.59 -11.99
CA THR A 25 -9.44 8.47 -13.15
C THR A 25 -7.96 8.49 -13.52
N TRP A 26 -7.06 8.74 -12.56
CA TRP A 26 -5.62 8.76 -12.82
C TRP A 26 -5.10 7.44 -13.39
N ILE A 27 -5.54 6.32 -12.85
CA ILE A 27 -5.16 4.98 -13.29
C ILE A 27 -5.59 4.74 -14.73
N THR A 28 -6.84 5.08 -15.08
CA THR A 28 -7.32 5.00 -16.46
C THR A 28 -6.56 5.94 -17.39
N THR A 29 -6.21 7.15 -16.95
CA THR A 29 -5.46 8.13 -17.77
C THR A 29 -4.07 7.63 -18.14
N ILE A 30 -3.43 6.83 -17.30
CA ILE A 30 -2.11 6.22 -17.60
C ILE A 30 -2.22 4.86 -18.29
N GLY A 31 -3.42 4.45 -18.73
CA GLY A 31 -3.65 3.21 -19.47
C GLY A 31 -3.64 1.93 -18.63
N LEU A 32 -3.73 2.03 -17.31
CA LEU A 32 -3.81 0.87 -16.41
C LEU A 32 -5.26 0.46 -16.13
N ASP A 33 -5.46 -0.82 -15.83
CA ASP A 33 -6.78 -1.36 -15.48
C ASP A 33 -7.23 -0.89 -14.08
N PRO A 34 -8.29 -0.07 -13.97
CA PRO A 34 -8.79 0.42 -12.68
C PRO A 34 -9.47 -0.65 -11.81
N THR A 35 -9.66 -1.87 -12.31
CA THR A 35 -10.12 -3.02 -11.49
C THR A 35 -8.98 -3.68 -10.74
N LEU A 36 -7.77 -3.65 -11.33
CA LEU A 36 -6.55 -4.21 -10.74
C LEU A 36 -5.84 -3.18 -9.85
N TYR A 37 -5.89 -1.91 -10.21
CA TYR A 37 -5.22 -0.84 -9.49
C TYR A 37 -6.22 0.11 -8.84
N GLY A 38 -5.97 0.42 -7.57
CA GLY A 38 -6.78 1.33 -6.75
C GLY A 38 -6.08 1.76 -5.46
N THR A 39 -6.82 2.43 -4.58
CA THR A 39 -6.32 3.00 -3.32
C THR A 39 -5.60 1.98 -2.44
N HIS A 40 -6.14 0.76 -2.33
CA HIS A 40 -5.54 -0.31 -1.56
C HIS A 40 -4.22 -0.82 -2.18
N THR A 41 -4.19 -1.00 -3.51
CA THR A 41 -2.96 -1.43 -4.19
C THR A 41 -1.85 -0.39 -4.07
N LEU A 42 -2.18 0.91 -4.14
CA LEU A 42 -1.20 1.98 -3.95
C LEU A 42 -0.58 1.93 -2.55
N ARG A 43 -1.40 1.72 -1.52
CA ARG A 43 -0.91 1.52 -0.14
C ARG A 43 0.04 0.32 -0.05
N ARG A 44 -0.31 -0.80 -0.69
CA ARG A 44 0.50 -2.03 -0.70
C ARG A 44 1.83 -1.84 -1.44
N THR A 45 1.82 -1.17 -2.58
CA THR A 45 3.01 -0.99 -3.43
C THR A 45 4.13 -0.25 -2.71
N LYS A 46 3.82 0.86 -2.01
CA LYS A 46 4.85 1.63 -1.28
C LYS A 46 5.47 0.80 -0.16
N ALA A 47 4.66 0.11 0.63
CA ALA A 47 5.15 -0.76 1.71
C ALA A 47 6.04 -1.90 1.17
N SER A 48 5.63 -2.54 0.08
CA SER A 48 6.39 -3.60 -0.58
C SER A 48 7.72 -3.09 -1.14
N LEU A 49 7.76 -1.87 -1.69
CA LEU A 49 9.00 -1.24 -2.16
C LEU A 49 9.95 -0.88 -1.02
N ILE A 50 9.44 -0.46 0.13
CA ILE A 50 10.27 -0.17 1.31
C ILE A 50 10.86 -1.47 1.83
N TYR A 51 10.04 -2.50 2.03
CA TYR A 51 10.50 -3.80 2.50
C TYR A 51 11.58 -4.39 1.58
N ARG A 52 11.37 -4.38 0.25
CA ARG A 52 12.38 -4.89 -0.70
C ARG A 52 13.73 -4.17 -0.61
N ARG A 53 13.75 -2.87 -0.28
CA ARG A 53 15.00 -2.09 -0.18
C ARG A 53 15.69 -2.20 1.17
N THR A 54 14.92 -2.30 2.25
CA THR A 54 15.47 -2.20 3.61
C THR A 54 15.49 -3.54 4.34
N LYS A 55 14.70 -4.51 3.87
CA LYS A 55 14.37 -5.76 4.56
C LYS A 55 13.90 -5.57 6.00
N ASN A 56 13.49 -4.35 6.38
CA ASN A 56 13.08 -4.00 7.74
C ASN A 56 11.56 -4.14 7.90
N LEU A 57 11.13 -5.33 8.31
CA LEU A 57 9.72 -5.65 8.50
C LEU A 57 9.06 -4.81 9.61
N ARG A 58 9.80 -4.49 10.68
CA ARG A 58 9.28 -3.70 11.80
C ARG A 58 8.97 -2.26 11.40
N ALA A 59 9.83 -1.64 10.60
CA ALA A 59 9.58 -0.30 10.05
C ALA A 59 8.32 -0.30 9.16
N VAL A 60 8.14 -1.32 8.33
CA VAL A 60 6.96 -1.43 7.45
C VAL A 60 5.69 -1.68 8.26
N GLN A 61 5.76 -2.48 9.33
CA GLN A 61 4.64 -2.67 10.26
C GLN A 61 4.17 -1.32 10.84
N LEU A 62 5.10 -0.50 11.33
CA LEU A 62 4.80 0.81 11.91
C LEU A 62 4.19 1.75 10.86
N LEU A 63 4.75 1.80 9.65
CA LEU A 63 4.22 2.61 8.55
C LEU A 63 2.81 2.19 8.10
N LEU A 64 2.50 0.90 8.17
CA LEU A 64 1.17 0.38 7.87
C LEU A 64 0.19 0.50 9.04
N GLY A 65 0.67 0.79 10.26
CA GLY A 65 -0.15 0.83 11.47
C GLY A 65 -0.71 -0.53 11.87
N HIS A 66 -0.01 -1.62 11.53
CA HIS A 66 -0.44 -2.97 11.90
C HIS A 66 -0.08 -3.28 13.36
N THR A 67 -1.06 -3.74 14.13
CA THR A 67 -0.85 -4.15 15.53
C THR A 67 0.02 -5.41 15.64
N LYS A 68 -0.17 -6.34 14.70
CA LYS A 68 0.47 -7.65 14.66
C LYS A 68 1.50 -7.73 13.52
N LEU A 69 2.65 -8.33 13.78
CA LEU A 69 3.71 -8.49 12.77
C LEU A 69 3.25 -9.46 11.67
N GLU A 70 2.50 -10.49 12.05
CA GLU A 70 1.92 -11.52 11.18
C GLU A 70 1.00 -10.89 10.13
N SER A 71 0.27 -9.83 10.50
CA SER A 71 -0.56 -9.08 9.55
C SER A 71 0.28 -8.39 8.47
N THR A 72 1.49 -7.97 8.80
CA THR A 72 2.43 -7.35 7.85
C THR A 72 3.06 -8.40 6.94
N VAL A 73 3.45 -9.56 7.47
CA VAL A 73 3.95 -10.71 6.70
C VAL A 73 2.95 -11.12 5.63
N ARG A 74 1.71 -11.39 6.04
CA ARG A 74 0.61 -11.77 5.13
C ARG A 74 0.27 -10.66 4.14
N TYR A 75 0.30 -9.39 4.57
CA TYR A 75 0.00 -8.25 3.70
C TYR A 75 1.01 -8.04 2.58
N LEU A 76 2.29 -8.30 2.88
CA LEU A 76 3.38 -8.23 1.90
C LEU A 76 3.46 -9.50 1.04
N GLY A 77 3.00 -10.65 1.55
CA GLY A 77 3.07 -11.93 0.86
C GLY A 77 4.46 -12.58 0.96
N ILE A 78 5.12 -12.41 2.11
CA ILE A 78 6.52 -12.82 2.39
C ILE A 78 6.71 -14.36 2.47
N GLU A 79 5.68 -15.17 2.20
CA GLU A 79 5.65 -16.57 2.63
C GLU A 79 6.56 -17.55 1.85
N VAL A 80 7.05 -17.23 0.65
CA VAL A 80 7.87 -18.19 -0.14
C VAL A 80 9.12 -17.55 -0.77
N ASP A 81 9.00 -16.38 -1.42
CA ASP A 81 10.12 -15.78 -2.15
C ASP A 81 11.27 -15.28 -1.25
N ASP A 82 10.97 -14.86 -0.02
CA ASP A 82 11.99 -14.37 0.91
C ASP A 82 12.70 -15.51 1.66
N ALA A 83 12.03 -16.65 1.90
CA ALA A 83 12.66 -17.80 2.57
C ALA A 83 13.75 -18.43 1.69
N LEU A 84 13.48 -18.54 0.38
CA LEU A 84 14.45 -19.06 -0.58
C LEU A 84 15.64 -18.10 -0.74
N ALA A 85 15.36 -16.80 -0.91
CA ALA A 85 16.41 -15.78 -1.06
C ALA A 85 17.27 -15.60 0.22
N MET A 86 16.70 -15.81 1.41
CA MET A 86 17.47 -15.84 2.66
C MET A 86 18.34 -17.10 2.77
N ALA A 87 17.84 -18.26 2.32
CA ALA A 87 18.63 -19.49 2.30
C ALA A 87 19.86 -19.37 1.37
N GLU A 88 19.68 -18.80 0.18
CA GLU A 88 20.78 -18.59 -0.79
C GLU A 88 21.88 -17.64 -0.28
N GLN A 89 21.56 -16.69 0.62
CA GLN A 89 22.55 -15.78 1.22
C GLN A 89 23.28 -16.37 2.44
N THR A 90 22.84 -17.53 2.94
CA THR A 90 23.39 -18.16 4.16
C THR A 90 24.34 -19.32 3.84
N GLU A 91 24.62 -19.61 2.56
CA GLU A 91 25.69 -20.53 2.18
C GLU A 91 27.05 -19.87 2.43
N VAL A 92 27.78 -20.39 3.43
CA VAL A 92 29.19 -20.13 3.72
C VAL A 92 30.03 -21.24 3.12
#